data_AF-A0A0P9XAB2-F1
#
_entry.id   AF-A0A0P9XAB2-F1
#
_cell.length_a   1.000
_cell.length_b   1.000
_cell.length_c   1.000
_cell.angle_alpha   90.00
_cell.angle_beta   90.00
_cell.angle_gamma   90.00
#
_symmetry.space_group_name_H-M   'P 1'
#
loop_
_entity.id
_entity.type
_entity.pdbx_description
1 polymer ?
#
loop_
_entity_poly.entity_id
_entity_poly.type
_entity_poly.pdbx_seq_one_letter_code
_entity_poly.pdbx_strand_id
1 'polypeptide(L)'
;MDQGPEAARDFVQGFVGARLEDEPCACLWLIGLPSMKFAGEADAESYNRELQIEGLGTAWALPGLELMMDEPERKADVWKAMRRLMTRWKSIDE
;
A
#
# COMPACT_ATOMS: atom_id res chain seq x y z
N MET A 1 -6.53 -26.52 12.18
CA MET A 1 -5.57 -25.63 11.51
C MET A 1 -6.13 -24.24 11.68
N ASP A 2 -5.57 -23.45 12.59
CA ASP A 2 -6.01 -22.06 12.76
C ASP A 2 -5.41 -21.28 11.59
N GLN A 3 -6.22 -20.97 10.58
CA GLN A 3 -5.79 -20.15 9.44
C GLN A 3 -5.68 -18.71 9.93
N GLY A 4 -4.64 -18.46 10.72
CA GLY A 4 -4.44 -17.21 11.43
C GLY A 4 -4.01 -16.06 10.51
N PRO A 5 -3.61 -14.93 11.12
CA PRO A 5 -3.17 -13.74 10.40
C PRO A 5 -2.02 -13.96 9.41
N GLU A 6 -1.18 -14.96 9.66
CA GLU A 6 -0.06 -15.37 8.81
C GLU A 6 -0.56 -16.01 7.50
N ALA A 7 -1.48 -16.98 7.58
CA ALA A 7 -2.04 -17.61 6.38
C ALA A 7 -2.81 -16.60 5.49
N ALA A 8 -3.51 -15.64 6.11
CA ALA A 8 -4.17 -14.57 5.38
C ALA A 8 -3.17 -13.66 4.65
N ARG A 9 -2.01 -13.40 5.28
CA ARG A 9 -0.93 -12.60 4.70
C ARG A 9 -0.28 -13.32 3.53
N ASP A 10 0.11 -14.58 3.71
CA ASP A 10 0.71 -15.40 2.66
C ASP A 10 -0.18 -15.45 1.42
N PHE A 11 -1.49 -15.63 1.63
CA PHE A 11 -2.46 -15.62 0.55
C PHE A 11 -2.53 -14.27 -0.17
N VAL A 12 -2.65 -13.17 0.57
CA VAL A 12 -2.77 -11.82 -0.01
C VAL A 12 -1.49 -11.44 -0.76
N GLN A 13 -0.32 -11.66 -0.17
CA GLN A 13 0.96 -11.38 -0.81
C GLN A 13 1.16 -12.24 -2.06
N GLY A 14 0.88 -13.55 -1.98
CA GLY A 14 0.98 -14.44 -3.14
C GLY A 14 0.03 -14.03 -4.28
N PHE A 15 -1.21 -13.67 -3.95
CA PHE A 15 -2.19 -13.23 -4.93
C PHE A 15 -1.80 -11.90 -5.59
N VAL A 16 -1.41 -10.90 -4.80
CA VAL A 16 -1.01 -9.57 -5.32
C VAL A 16 0.27 -9.69 -6.14
N GLY A 17 1.26 -10.48 -5.68
CA GLY A 17 2.51 -10.73 -6.41
C GLY A 17 2.25 -11.32 -7.79
N ALA A 18 1.41 -12.37 -7.87
CA ALA A 18 1.02 -12.98 -9.13
C ALA A 18 0.26 -12.03 -10.08
N ARG A 19 -0.41 -10.98 -9.55
CA ARG A 19 -1.04 -9.93 -10.38
C ARG A 19 -0.05 -8.89 -10.85
N LEU A 20 0.93 -8.52 -10.03
CA LEU A 20 1.99 -7.58 -10.42
C LEU A 20 2.93 -8.15 -11.49
N GLU A 21 3.14 -9.48 -11.49
CA GLU A 21 3.89 -10.17 -12.55
C GLU A 21 3.15 -10.11 -13.91
N ASP A 22 1.83 -10.19 -13.88
CA ASP A 22 0.95 -10.20 -15.07
C ASP A 22 0.70 -8.77 -15.60
N GLU A 23 0.47 -7.82 -14.68
CA GLU A 23 0.22 -6.41 -14.97
C GLU A 23 1.10 -5.53 -14.06
N PRO A 24 2.33 -5.20 -14.52
CA PRO A 24 3.24 -4.35 -13.76
C PRO A 24 2.64 -2.97 -13.52
N CYS A 25 2.75 -2.48 -12.29
CA CYS A 25 2.30 -1.13 -11.94
C CYS A 25 3.49 -0.25 -11.54
N ALA A 26 3.40 1.05 -11.82
CA ALA A 26 4.42 2.01 -11.38
C ALA A 26 4.43 2.19 -9.85
N CYS A 27 3.32 1.87 -9.17
CA CYS A 27 3.19 1.98 -7.72
C CYS A 27 1.99 1.20 -7.20
N LEU A 28 2.25 0.32 -6.23
CA LEU A 28 1.20 -0.37 -5.46
C LEU A 28 0.74 0.52 -4.30
N TRP A 29 -0.58 0.69 -4.10
CA TRP A 29 -1.11 1.46 -2.97
C TRP A 29 -1.80 0.53 -1.98
N LEU A 30 -1.42 0.60 -0.71
CA LEU A 30 -2.03 -0.13 0.39
C LEU A 30 -2.95 0.82 1.15
N ILE A 31 -4.23 0.81 0.79
CA ILE A 31 -5.25 1.68 1.36
C ILE A 31 -5.92 1.00 2.56
N GLY A 32 -5.79 1.59 3.75
CA GLY A 32 -6.38 1.10 5.00
C GLY A 32 -5.56 0.04 5.72
N LEU A 33 -5.81 -0.11 7.03
CA LEU A 33 -5.07 -1.03 7.89
C LEU A 33 -5.08 -2.50 7.43
N PRO A 34 -6.19 -3.06 6.90
CA PRO A 34 -6.17 -4.44 6.44
C PRO A 34 -5.17 -4.68 5.31
N SER A 35 -5.12 -3.80 4.30
CA SER A 35 -4.17 -3.97 3.19
C SER A 35 -2.73 -3.83 3.67
N MET A 36 -2.45 -2.90 4.57
CA MET A 36 -1.12 -2.74 5.16
C MET A 36 -0.71 -3.94 6.01
N LYS A 37 -1.62 -4.50 6.80
CA LYS A 37 -1.37 -5.64 7.68
C LYS A 37 -1.13 -6.95 6.91
N PHE A 38 -1.91 -7.17 5.85
CA PHE A 38 -1.90 -8.44 5.11
C PHE A 38 -1.04 -8.41 3.85
N ALA A 39 -0.77 -7.24 3.26
CA ALA A 39 0.17 -7.15 2.13
C ALA A 39 1.55 -6.64 2.56
N GLY A 40 1.66 -5.78 3.57
CA GLY A 40 2.91 -5.07 3.88
C GLY A 40 3.45 -5.21 5.30
N GLU A 41 2.89 -6.10 6.13
CA GLU A 41 3.29 -6.29 7.54
C GLU A 41 3.40 -5.00 8.36
N ALA A 42 2.59 -4.00 8.01
CA ALA A 42 2.69 -2.65 8.57
C ALA A 42 1.40 -2.24 9.31
N ASP A 43 1.52 -1.17 10.10
CA ASP A 43 0.45 -0.60 10.92
C ASP A 43 0.23 0.90 10.64
N ALA A 44 -0.63 1.53 11.44
CA ALA A 44 -1.00 2.94 11.29
C ALA A 44 0.20 3.92 11.36
N GLU A 45 1.31 3.55 12.00
CA GLU A 45 2.49 4.43 12.10
C GLU A 45 3.20 4.59 10.75
N SER A 46 2.90 3.69 9.82
CA SER A 46 3.47 3.70 8.48
C SER A 46 2.65 4.50 7.47
N TYR A 47 1.55 5.15 7.87
CA TYR A 47 0.76 5.98 6.95
C TYR A 47 1.62 7.03 6.25
N ASN A 48 1.31 7.21 4.96
CA ASN A 48 1.95 8.15 4.05
C ASN A 48 3.43 7.83 3.74
N ARG A 49 3.92 6.64 4.12
CA ARG A 49 5.28 6.16 3.83
C ARG A 49 5.30 5.13 2.71
N GLU A 50 6.44 5.04 2.06
CA GLU A 50 6.73 3.93 1.16
C GLU A 50 7.29 2.76 1.96
N LEU A 51 6.82 1.56 1.63
CA LEU A 51 7.22 0.29 2.23
C LEU A 51 7.94 -0.54 1.16
N GLN A 52 9.06 -1.13 1.54
CA GLN A 52 9.69 -2.19 0.75
C GLN A 52 9.14 -3.52 1.25
N ILE A 53 8.40 -4.21 0.39
CA ILE A 53 7.73 -5.47 0.72
C ILE A 53 8.36 -6.55 -0.15
N GLU A 54 8.87 -7.60 0.50
CA GLU A 54 9.42 -8.75 -0.22
C GLU A 54 8.36 -9.37 -1.14
N GLY A 55 8.74 -9.64 -2.40
CA GLY A 55 7.82 -10.18 -3.41
C GLY A 55 6.85 -9.18 -4.05
N LEU A 56 6.55 -8.03 -3.41
CA LEU A 56 5.66 -6.99 -3.97
C LEU A 56 6.38 -5.70 -4.40
N GLY A 57 7.64 -5.53 -4.00
CA GLY A 57 8.42 -4.34 -4.30
C GLY A 57 8.01 -3.13 -3.46
N THR A 58 7.97 -1.95 -4.08
CA THR A 58 7.62 -0.70 -3.37
C THR A 58 6.12 -0.47 -3.33
N ALA A 59 5.56 -0.31 -2.14
CA ALA A 59 4.16 0.03 -1.93
C ALA A 59 3.98 1.30 -1.10
N TRP A 60 2.93 2.08 -1.36
CA TRP A 60 2.61 3.28 -0.61
C TRP A 60 1.48 3.03 0.39
N ALA A 61 1.78 3.21 1.67
CA ALA A 61 0.83 3.02 2.76
C ALA A 61 -0.08 4.22 2.96
N LEU A 62 -1.40 3.99 2.97
CA LEU A 62 -2.41 5.03 3.05
C LEU A 62 -3.46 4.73 4.12
N PRO A 63 -3.99 5.76 4.81
CA PRO A 63 -5.18 5.59 5.63
C PRO A 63 -6.38 5.14 4.78
N GLY A 64 -7.32 4.46 5.43
CA GLY A 64 -8.60 4.09 4.80
C GLY A 64 -9.47 5.31 4.55
N LEU A 65 -10.41 5.19 3.60
CA LEU A 65 -11.35 6.28 3.30
C LEU A 65 -12.19 6.67 4.52
N GLU A 66 -12.65 5.69 5.30
CA GLU A 66 -13.43 5.91 6.54
C GLU A 66 -12.65 6.77 7.53
N LEU A 67 -11.39 6.42 7.81
CA LEU A 67 -10.52 7.22 8.68
C LEU A 67 -10.30 8.65 8.16
N MET A 68 -10.20 8.83 6.85
CA MET A 68 -10.09 10.17 6.24
C MET A 68 -11.40 10.94 6.21
N MET A 69 -12.54 10.28 6.36
CA MET A 69 -13.84 10.94 6.53
C MET A 69 -14.00 11.43 7.97
N ASP A 70 -13.60 10.61 8.95
CA ASP A 70 -13.65 10.95 10.37
C ASP A 70 -12.60 12.01 10.75
N GLU A 71 -11.41 11.95 10.16
CA GLU A 71 -10.28 12.88 10.38
C GLU A 71 -9.88 13.56 9.05
N PRO A 72 -10.66 14.55 8.56
CA PRO A 72 -10.48 15.16 7.25
C PRO A 72 -9.13 15.87 7.07
N GLU A 73 -8.49 16.31 8.16
CA GLU A 73 -7.14 16.89 8.16
C GLU A 73 -6.09 15.95 7.58
N ARG A 74 -6.28 14.62 7.69
CA ARG A 74 -5.37 13.61 7.13
C ARG A 74 -5.24 13.70 5.61
N LYS A 75 -6.27 14.21 4.92
CA LYS A 75 -6.23 14.42 3.46
C LYS A 75 -5.10 15.35 3.05
N ALA A 76 -4.77 16.35 3.87
CA ALA A 76 -3.67 17.26 3.60
C ALA A 76 -2.31 16.52 3.66
N ASP A 77 -2.14 15.59 4.59
CA ASP A 77 -0.90 14.83 4.74
C ASP A 77 -0.75 13.76 3.65
N VAL A 78 -1.85 13.09 3.29
CA VAL A 78 -1.91 12.21 2.11
C VAL A 78 -1.51 12.99 0.86
N TRP A 79 -2.07 14.18 0.65
CA TRP A 79 -1.76 15.00 -0.52
C TRP A 79 -0.29 15.44 -0.54
N LYS A 80 0.28 15.88 0.60
CA LYS A 80 1.70 16.23 0.70
C LYS A 80 2.60 15.04 0.34
N ALA A 81 2.27 13.84 0.81
CA ALA A 81 3.01 12.63 0.50
C ALA A 81 2.85 12.24 -0.98
N MET A 82 1.62 12.24 -1.50
CA MET A 82 1.31 11.97 -2.91
C MET A 82 2.16 12.82 -3.86
N ARG A 83 2.28 14.12 -3.58
CA ARG A 83 3.07 15.05 -4.40
C ARG A 83 4.54 14.67 -4.52
N ARG A 84 5.12 14.02 -3.52
CA ARG A 84 6.50 13.54 -3.55
C ARG A 84 6.65 12.28 -4.40
N LEU A 85 5.59 11.48 -4.49
CA LEU A 85 5.57 10.21 -5.22
C LEU A 85 5.15 10.37 -6.68
N MET A 86 4.36 11.40 -7.01
CA MET A 86 3.87 11.66 -8.36
C MET A 86 4.97 11.73 -9.42
N THR A 87 6.20 12.13 -9.06
CA THR A 87 7.35 12.15 -9.98
C THR A 87 7.74 10.76 -10.47
N ARG A 88 7.41 9.70 -9.73
CA ARG A 88 7.72 8.30 -10.07
C ARG A 88 6.63 7.62 -10.89
N TRP A 89 5.39 8.14 -10.84
CA TRP A 89 4.26 7.57 -11.57
C TRP A 89 4.13 8.09 -12.99
N LYS A 90 4.67 9.29 -13.25
CA LYS A 90 4.82 9.80 -14.60
C LYS A 90 5.97 9.02 -15.23
N SER A 91 5.67 8.20 -16.23
CA SER A 91 6.70 7.67 -17.11
C SER A 91 7.62 8.83 -17.54
N ILE A 92 8.92 8.60 -17.48
CA ILE A 92 9.80 9.22 -18.47
C ILE A 92 9.33 8.55 -19.76
N ASP A 93 8.47 9.23 -20.52
CA ASP A 93 8.20 8.85 -21.90
C ASP A 93 9.54 8.92 -22.63
N GLU A 94 10.15 7.76 -22.91
CA GLU A 94 11.20 7.63 -23.93
C GLU A 94 10.58 7.58 -25.33
#